data_AF-A0A699XF78-F1
#
_entry.id   AF-A0A699XF78-F1
#
_cell.length_a   1.000
_cell.length_b   1.000
_cell.length_c   1.000
_cell.angle_alpha   90.00
_cell.angle_beta   90.00
_cell.angle_gamma   90.00
#
_symmetry.space_group_name_H-M   'P 1'
#
loop_
_entity.id
_entity.type
_entity.pdbx_description
1 polymer ?
#
loop_
_entity_poly.entity_id
_entity_poly.type
_entity_poly.pdbx_seq_one_letter_code
_entity_poly.pdbx_strand_id
1 'polypeptide(L)'
;LRAEICGPDGFTPDKATLDFMVEEGMKGDIEIDGRRLGLVLDVGGYYKNVITLAPSLEISYPEIDLGIALLDRLLHRAMKR
;
A
#
# COMPACT_ATOMS: atom_id res chain seq x y z
N LEU A 1 -5.54 -10.37 5.58
CA LEU A 1 -4.05 -10.36 5.66
C LEU A 1 -3.62 -8.97 6.16
N ARG A 2 -2.50 -8.83 6.87
CA ARG A 2 -1.99 -7.54 7.36
C ARG A 2 -0.51 -7.40 7.02
N ALA A 3 -0.07 -6.19 6.69
CA ALA A 3 1.32 -5.85 6.46
C ALA A 3 1.70 -4.71 7.40
N GLU A 4 2.70 -4.94 8.24
CA GLU A 4 3.24 -3.92 9.14
C GLU A 4 4.44 -3.23 8.47
N ILE A 5 4.42 -1.89 8.48
CA ILE A 5 5.50 -1.07 7.98
C ILE A 5 6.43 -0.75 9.15
N CYS A 6 7.68 -1.19 9.03
CA CYS A 6 8.72 -1.03 10.03
C CYS A 6 9.89 -0.23 9.45
N GLY A 7 10.69 0.32 10.35
CA GLY A 7 11.98 0.91 10.00
C GLY A 7 13.00 -0.14 9.55
N PRO A 8 14.23 0.28 9.23
CA PRO A 8 15.29 -0.61 8.72
C PRO A 8 15.66 -1.78 9.63
N ASP A 9 15.35 -1.68 10.93
CA ASP A 9 15.58 -2.74 11.91
C ASP A 9 14.56 -3.89 11.81
N GLY A 10 13.50 -3.71 11.02
CA GLY A 10 12.47 -4.70 10.74
C GLY A 10 11.42 -4.87 11.84
N PHE A 11 11.46 -4.10 12.92
CA PHE A 11 10.49 -4.22 14.03
C PHE A 11 10.06 -2.90 14.65
N THR A 12 10.82 -1.81 14.52
CA THR A 12 10.37 -0.51 15.00
C THR A 12 9.26 0.03 14.08
N PRO A 13 8.08 0.37 14.60
CA PRO A 13 6.96 0.90 13.80
C PRO A 13 7.35 2.16 13.02
N ASP A 14 7.05 2.21 11.71
CA ASP A 14 7.30 3.39 10.89
C ASP A 14 5.99 3.97 10.33
N LYS A 15 5.34 4.80 11.15
CA LYS A 15 4.14 5.54 10.76
C LYS A 15 4.42 6.54 9.63
N ALA A 16 5.59 7.18 9.64
CA ALA A 16 5.88 8.24 8.68
C ALA A 16 5.97 7.71 7.24
N THR A 17 6.55 6.52 7.08
CA THR A 17 6.54 5.83 5.78
C THR A 17 5.14 5.39 5.39
N LEU A 18 4.30 4.93 6.33
CA LEU A 18 2.91 4.59 6.00
C LEU A 18 2.09 5.83 5.60
N ASP A 19 2.22 6.96 6.30
CA ASP A 19 1.54 8.21 5.94
C ASP A 19 1.91 8.63 4.50
N PHE A 20 3.21 8.57 4.17
CA PHE A 20 3.68 8.83 2.81
C PHE A 20 3.05 7.88 1.77
N MET A 21 2.96 6.59 2.07
CA MET A 21 2.31 5.63 1.18
C MET A 21 0.83 5.95 0.97
N VAL A 22 0.11 6.40 2.00
CA VAL A 22 -1.29 6.82 1.87
C VAL A 22 -1.41 8.03 0.93
N GLU A 23 -0.57 9.04 1.13
CA GLU A 23 -0.55 10.24 0.27
C GLU A 23 -0.22 9.88 -1.18
N GLU A 24 0.80 9.05 -1.41
CA GLU A 24 1.18 8.59 -2.75
C GLU A 24 0.11 7.73 -3.41
N GLY A 25 -0.51 6.82 -2.67
CA GLY A 25 -1.59 5.96 -3.20
C GLY A 25 -2.80 6.76 -3.65
N MET A 26 -3.12 7.85 -2.94
CA MET A 26 -4.27 8.72 -3.23
C MET A 26 -4.07 9.62 -4.47
N LYS A 27 -2.84 9.80 -4.98
CA LYS A 27 -2.58 10.64 -6.15
C LYS A 27 -3.19 10.12 -7.44
N GLY A 28 -3.41 8.80 -7.55
CA GLY A 28 -3.99 8.22 -8.75
C GLY A 28 -3.06 8.20 -9.97
N ASP A 29 -1.75 8.32 -9.77
CA ASP A 29 -0.76 8.50 -10.83
C ASP A 29 0.19 7.28 -11.00
N ILE A 30 -0.15 6.14 -10.40
CA ILE A 30 0.61 4.89 -10.56
C ILE A 30 0.21 4.27 -11.90
N GLU A 31 1.18 4.07 -12.79
CA GLU A 31 0.94 3.48 -14.09
C GLU A 31 1.06 1.95 -14.05
N ILE A 32 -0.01 1.26 -14.42
CA ILE A 32 -0.09 -0.19 -14.60
C ILE A 32 -0.79 -0.44 -15.95
N ASP A 33 -0.14 -1.18 -16.84
CA ASP A 33 -0.68 -1.57 -18.16
C ASP A 33 -1.28 -0.41 -18.96
N GLY A 34 -0.58 0.75 -18.97
CA GLY A 34 -1.00 1.95 -19.69
C GLY A 34 -2.17 2.72 -19.04
N ARG A 35 -2.62 2.31 -17.85
CA ARG A 35 -3.65 3.02 -17.06
C ARG A 35 -3.02 3.67 -15.84
N ARG A 36 -3.46 4.89 -15.52
CA ARG A 36 -3.10 5.57 -14.26
C ARG A 36 -4.17 5.32 -13.21
N LEU A 37 -3.74 4.80 -12.08
CA LEU A 37 -4.61 4.35 -11.00
C LEU A 37 -4.02 4.78 -9.65
N GLY A 38 -4.89 4.81 -8.64
CA GLY A 38 -4.54 5.00 -7.25
C GLY A 38 -4.79 3.74 -6.45
N LEU A 39 -4.27 3.72 -5.23
CA LEU A 39 -4.50 2.65 -4.27
C LEU A 39 -4.92 3.26 -2.93
N VAL A 40 -6.12 2.92 -2.48
CA VAL A 40 -6.63 3.31 -1.16
C VAL A 40 -6.15 2.28 -0.14
N LEU A 41 -5.53 2.75 0.95
CA LEU A 41 -5.00 1.89 2.01
C LEU A 41 -5.88 1.97 3.26
N ASP A 42 -6.25 0.81 3.80
CA ASP A 42 -6.89 0.71 5.12
C ASP A 42 -5.81 0.68 6.21
N VAL A 43 -5.68 1.79 6.94
CA VAL A 43 -4.65 2.00 7.97
C VAL A 43 -5.16 1.61 9.35
N GLY A 44 -4.51 0.62 9.95
CA GLY A 44 -4.75 0.14 11.30
C GLY A 44 -3.49 0.09 12.15
N GLY A 45 -3.52 -0.76 13.19
CA GLY A 45 -2.43 -0.90 14.15
C GLY A 45 -2.43 0.17 15.24
N TYR A 46 -1.78 -0.12 16.37
CA TYR A 46 -1.69 0.80 17.51
C TYR A 46 -0.90 2.06 17.14
N TYR A 47 0.25 1.87 16.47
CA TYR A 47 1.11 2.96 16.02
C TYR A 47 0.71 3.54 14.65
N LYS A 48 -0.42 3.11 14.08
CA LYS A 48 -0.87 3.53 12.74
C LYS A 48 0.18 3.27 11.65
N ASN A 49 0.78 2.08 11.69
CA ASN A 49 1.81 1.61 10.75
C ASN A 49 1.42 0.26 10.08
N VAL A 50 0.17 -0.16 10.18
CA VAL A 50 -0.30 -1.43 9.60
C VAL A 50 -1.29 -1.18 8.47
N ILE A 51 -1.08 -1.83 7.34
CA ILE A 51 -2.05 -1.92 6.24
C ILE A 51 -2.86 -3.20 6.43
N THR A 52 -4.19 -3.09 6.39
CA THR A 52 -5.09 -4.26 6.35
C THR A 52 -5.55 -4.51 4.92
N LEU A 53 -5.36 -5.75 4.45
CA LEU A 53 -5.91 -6.19 3.16
C LEU A 53 -7.29 -6.78 3.41
N ALA A 54 -8.31 -5.99 3.05
CA ALA A 54 -9.73 -6.31 3.18
C ALA A 54 -10.48 -6.04 1.86
N PRO A 55 -10.23 -6.84 0.80
CA PRO A 55 -10.92 -6.68 -0.47
C PRO A 55 -12.40 -7.14 -0.37
N SER A 56 -13.19 -6.79 -1.39
CA SER A 56 -14.55 -7.33 -1.57
C SER A 56 -14.53 -8.86 -1.67
N LEU A 57 -15.57 -9.54 -1.18
CA LEU A 57 -15.72 -10.98 -1.37
C LEU A 57 -15.99 -11.37 -2.84
N GLU A 58 -16.41 -10.41 -3.66
CA GLU A 58 -16.66 -10.57 -5.09
C GLU A 58 -15.46 -10.15 -5.96
N ILE A 59 -14.33 -9.77 -5.35
CA ILE A 59 -13.15 -9.35 -6.08
C ILE A 59 -12.67 -10.48 -7.02
N SER A 60 -12.40 -10.12 -8.27
CA SER A 60 -11.91 -11.07 -9.26
C SER A 60 -10.39 -11.29 -9.13
N TYR A 61 -9.88 -12.40 -9.65
CA TYR A 61 -8.44 -12.65 -9.70
C TYR A 61 -7.65 -11.53 -10.41
N PRO A 62 -8.09 -11.02 -11.58
CA PRO A 62 -7.41 -9.89 -12.21
C PRO A 62 -7.36 -8.61 -11.35
N GLU A 63 -8.39 -8.35 -10.54
CA GLU A 63 -8.39 -7.21 -9.62
C GLU A 63 -7.44 -7.43 -8.44
N ILE A 64 -7.32 -8.67 -7.95
CA ILE A 64 -6.31 -9.04 -6.95
C ILE A 64 -4.90 -8.80 -7.52
N ASP A 65 -4.62 -9.27 -8.73
CA ASP A 65 -3.34 -9.08 -9.40
C ASP A 65 -3.02 -7.60 -9.61
N LEU A 66 -4.02 -6.81 -10.03
CA LEU A 66 -3.90 -5.35 -10.14
C LEU A 66 -3.59 -4.69 -8.80
N GLY A 67 -4.29 -5.09 -7.73
CA GLY A 67 -4.04 -4.59 -6.38
C GLY A 67 -2.62 -4.90 -5.88
N ILE A 68 -2.11 -6.10 -6.15
CA ILE A 68 -0.74 -6.50 -5.85
C ILE A 68 0.26 -5.65 -6.65
N ALA A 69 0.03 -5.46 -7.94
CA ALA A 69 0.90 -4.66 -8.79
C ALA A 69 0.95 -3.18 -8.34
N LEU A 70 -0.20 -2.61 -7.96
CA LEU A 70 -0.26 -1.25 -7.40
C LEU A 70 0.50 -1.16 -6.08
N LEU A 71 0.33 -2.15 -5.19
CA LEU A 71 1.03 -2.20 -3.91
C LEU A 71 2.55 -2.30 -4.10
N ASP A 72 3.03 -3.13 -5.03
CA ASP A 72 4.46 -3.24 -5.37
C ASP A 72 5.04 -1.89 -5.82
N ARG A 73 4.35 -1.19 -6.73
CA ARG A 73 4.81 0.14 -7.18
C ARG A 73 4.81 1.16 -6.05
N LEU A 74 3.82 1.11 -5.17
CA LEU A 74 3.74 2.01 -4.02
C LEU A 74 4.86 1.76 -3.02
N LEU A 75 5.19 0.49 -2.73
CA LEU A 75 6.33 0.11 -1.89
C LEU A 75 7.66 0.58 -2.51
N HIS A 76 7.83 0.44 -3.83
CA HIS A 76 9.00 0.97 -4.52
C HIS A 76 9.15 2.50 -4.41
N ARG A 77 8.04 3.26 -4.38
CA ARG A 77 8.09 4.70 -4.11
C ARG A 77 8.49 4.97 -2.66
N ALA A 78 7.91 4.23 -1.71
CA ALA A 78 8.21 4.36 -0.28
C ALA A 78 9.68 4.08 0.04
N MET A 79 10.29 3.09 -0.62
CA MET A 79 11.72 2.78 -0.48
C MET A 79 12.67 3.90 -0.95
N LYS A 80 12.20 4.81 -1.80
CA LYS A 80 13.00 5.90 -2.37
C LYS A 80 12.82 7.23 -1.62
N ARG A 81 12.00 7.22 -0.57
CA ARG A 81 11.78 8.36 0.32
C ARG A 81 13.04 8.75 1.08
#